data_AF-A0A925WPW0-F1
#
_entry.id   AF-A0A925WPW0-F1
#
_cell.length_a   1.000
_cell.length_b   1.000
_cell.length_c   1.000
_cell.angle_alpha   90.00
_cell.angle_beta   90.00
_cell.angle_gamma   90.00
#
_symmetry.space_group_name_H-M   'P 1'
#
loop_
_entity.id
_entity.type
_entity.pdbx_description
1 polymer ?
#
loop_
_entity_poly.entity_id
_entity_poly.type
_entity_poly.pdbx_seq_one_letter_code
_entity_poly.pdbx_strand_id
1 'polypeptide(L)'
;PVILHSPDAVRTEFFSKDIAPDLLMRHYQRMGRESFLIFFDMLILGLPRPSRVKAPVLVVAGEDDTLFAPWEEARLARAYNGKYHVISGMAHDLMLEKDWQQVAQLIIEWAQALPA
;
A
#
# COMPACT_ATOMS: atom_id res chain seq x y z
N PRO A 1 9.59 11.76 4.21
CA PRO A 1 8.19 12.21 4.19
C PRO A 1 7.64 12.23 2.75
N VAL A 2 6.46 11.64 2.56
CA VAL A 2 5.77 11.74 1.26
C VAL A 2 5.20 13.14 1.16
N ILE A 3 5.59 13.86 0.11
CA ILE A 3 5.33 15.30 0.01
C ILE A 3 4.10 15.53 -0.87
N LEU A 4 2.92 15.40 -0.24
CA LEU A 4 1.62 15.66 -0.87
C LEU A 4 1.36 17.16 -1.04
N HIS A 5 2.10 17.84 -1.91
CA HIS A 5 1.96 19.29 -2.13
C HIS A 5 1.14 19.66 -3.36
N SER A 6 0.86 18.72 -4.26
CA SER A 6 0.06 18.96 -5.46
C SER A 6 -0.68 17.70 -5.94
N PRO A 7 -1.77 17.84 -6.71
CA PRO A 7 -2.42 16.72 -7.36
C PRO A 7 -1.49 15.92 -8.28
N ASP A 8 -0.48 16.54 -8.89
CA ASP A 8 0.48 15.86 -9.76
C ASP A 8 1.46 14.98 -8.99
N ALA A 9 1.90 15.42 -7.80
CA ALA A 9 2.69 14.59 -6.89
C ALA A 9 1.87 13.38 -6.44
N VAL A 10 0.62 13.62 -6.02
CA VAL A 10 -0.31 12.55 -5.62
C VAL A 10 -0.55 11.55 -6.75
N ARG A 11 -0.76 12.03 -7.99
CA ARG A 11 -0.89 11.14 -9.15
C ARG A 11 0.35 10.26 -9.30
N THR A 12 1.53 10.85 -9.25
CA THR A 12 2.80 10.15 -9.52
C THR A 12 3.13 9.12 -8.44
N GLU A 13 2.88 9.46 -7.18
CA GLU A 13 3.26 8.65 -6.03
C GLU A 13 2.20 7.59 -5.67
N PHE A 14 0.91 7.91 -5.82
CA PHE A 14 -0.17 7.08 -5.28
C PHE A 14 -0.97 6.28 -6.32
N PHE A 15 -1.03 6.73 -7.57
CA PHE A 15 -2.03 6.25 -8.52
C PHE A 15 -1.46 5.85 -9.88
N SER A 16 -2.14 4.92 -10.55
CA SER A 16 -1.85 4.58 -11.93
C SER A 16 -2.00 5.81 -12.84
N LYS A 17 -1.18 5.85 -13.90
CA LYS A 17 -1.05 7.00 -14.80
C LYS A 17 -2.36 7.40 -15.48
N ASP A 18 -3.30 6.46 -15.61
CA ASP A 18 -4.59 6.61 -16.26
C ASP A 18 -5.74 6.91 -15.28
N ILE A 19 -5.46 7.26 -14.02
CA ILE A 19 -6.49 7.70 -13.07
C ILE A 19 -7.30 8.88 -13.62
N ALA A 20 -8.63 8.79 -13.49
CA ALA A 20 -9.54 9.84 -13.91
C ALA A 20 -9.29 11.14 -13.10
N PRO A 21 -9.23 12.33 -13.74
CA PRO A 21 -8.89 13.57 -13.05
C PRO A 21 -9.82 13.94 -11.89
N ASP A 22 -11.11 13.63 -12.01
CA ASP A 22 -12.12 13.86 -10.98
C ASP A 22 -11.92 12.94 -9.78
N LEU A 23 -11.56 11.67 -10.02
CA LEU A 23 -11.25 10.71 -8.97
C LEU A 23 -9.97 11.12 -8.21
N LEU A 24 -8.91 11.49 -8.95
CA LEU A 24 -7.68 12.01 -8.38
C LEU A 24 -7.93 13.22 -7.48
N MET A 25 -8.68 14.21 -7.98
CA MET A 25 -9.00 15.42 -7.21
C MET A 25 -9.82 15.09 -5.98
N ARG A 26 -10.79 14.17 -6.11
CA ARG A 26 -11.62 13.68 -5.01
C ARG A 26 -10.82 13.01 -3.90
N HIS A 27 -9.74 12.29 -4.23
CA HIS A 27 -8.85 11.69 -3.23
C HIS A 27 -7.90 12.73 -2.65
N TYR A 28 -7.27 13.54 -3.50
CA TYR A 28 -6.37 14.62 -3.09
C TYR A 28 -7.01 15.56 -2.05
N GLN A 29 -8.26 15.97 -2.25
CA GLN A 29 -8.98 16.84 -1.30
C GLN A 29 -9.22 16.22 0.08
N ARG A 30 -9.18 14.88 0.20
CA ARG A 30 -9.29 14.17 1.48
C ARG A 30 -7.94 13.85 2.10
N MET A 31 -6.86 13.96 1.34
CA MET A 31 -5.52 13.76 1.84
C MET A 31 -5.09 14.95 2.69
N GLY A 32 -4.53 14.65 3.86
CA GLY A 32 -3.98 15.64 4.79
C GLY A 32 -2.46 15.63 4.78
N ARG A 33 -1.87 16.58 5.49
CA ARG A 33 -0.42 16.55 5.74
C ARG A 33 -0.07 15.38 6.65
N GLU A 34 0.96 14.65 6.29
CA GLU A 34 1.55 13.63 7.16
C GLU A 34 2.14 14.28 8.42
N SER A 35 1.96 13.62 9.57
CA SER A 35 2.54 14.08 10.84
C SER A 35 4.04 13.78 10.89
N PHE A 36 4.84 14.83 11.01
CA PHE A 36 6.29 14.71 11.13
C PHE A 36 6.75 13.90 12.35
N LEU A 37 5.97 13.95 13.44
CA LEU A 37 6.26 13.15 14.64
C LEU A 37 6.02 11.66 14.41
N ILE A 38 4.97 11.30 13.66
CA ILE A 38 4.69 9.90 13.32
C ILE A 38 5.80 9.36 12.41
N PHE A 39 6.27 10.16 11.45
CA PHE A 39 7.39 9.78 10.59
C PHE A 39 8.65 9.42 11.39
N PHE A 40 9.01 10.21 12.40
CA PHE A 40 10.14 9.90 13.27
C PHE A 40 9.93 8.68 14.15
N ASP A 41 8.71 8.51 14.69
CA ASP A 41 8.36 7.34 15.49
C ASP A 41 8.59 6.05 14.69
N MET A 42 8.10 5.99 13.44
CA MET A 42 8.28 4.81 12.57
C MET A 42 9.74 4.47 12.29
N LEU A 43 10.65 5.44 12.27
CA LEU A 43 12.05 5.24 11.92
C LEU A 43 12.97 4.88 13.09
N ILE A 44 12.63 5.32 14.31
CA ILE A 44 13.57 5.24 15.45
C ILE A 44 12.97 4.54 16.66
N LEU A 45 11.71 4.83 17.00
CA LEU A 45 11.13 4.48 18.30
C LEU A 45 10.13 3.31 18.21
N GLY A 46 9.46 3.16 17.07
CA GLY A 46 8.36 2.22 16.82
C GLY A 46 8.72 1.10 15.84
N LEU A 47 9.98 0.68 15.77
CA LEU A 47 10.42 -0.31 14.78
C LEU A 47 9.64 -1.64 14.88
N PRO A 48 9.21 -2.22 13.73
CA PRO A 48 8.44 -3.45 13.72
C PRO A 48 9.25 -4.63 14.26
N ARG A 49 8.54 -5.60 14.86
CA ARG A 49 9.12 -6.87 15.34
C ARG A 49 8.44 -8.07 14.66
N PRO A 50 8.74 -8.34 13.38
CA PRO A 50 8.06 -9.37 12.59
C PRO A 50 8.07 -10.75 13.25
N SER A 51 9.16 -11.10 13.95
CA SER A 51 9.30 -12.38 14.66
C SER A 51 8.23 -12.64 15.74
N ARG A 52 7.59 -11.58 16.26
CA ARG A 52 6.51 -11.67 17.25
C ARG A 52 5.14 -11.94 16.61
N VAL A 53 4.99 -11.76 15.31
CA VAL A 53 3.72 -12.01 14.61
C VAL A 53 3.58 -13.50 14.34
N LYS A 54 2.49 -14.10 14.83
CA LYS A 54 2.15 -15.52 14.62
C LYS A 54 0.87 -15.72 13.80
N ALA A 55 0.14 -14.65 13.54
CA ALA A 55 -1.03 -14.68 12.68
C ALA A 55 -0.61 -14.90 11.21
N PRO A 56 -1.46 -15.50 10.38
CA PRO A 56 -1.28 -15.51 8.93
C PRO A 56 -1.18 -14.08 8.38
N VAL A 57 -0.22 -13.85 7.48
CA VAL A 57 0.00 -12.54 6.85
C VAL A 57 -0.09 -12.69 5.33
N LEU A 58 -0.81 -11.77 4.69
CA LEU A 58 -0.79 -11.53 3.26
C LEU A 58 -0.21 -10.13 3.04
N VAL A 59 0.77 -10.04 2.14
CA VAL A 59 1.29 -8.78 1.61
C VAL A 59 0.87 -8.69 0.15
N VAL A 60 0.18 -7.61 -0.20
CA VAL A 60 -0.30 -7.32 -1.56
C VAL A 60 0.39 -6.05 -2.04
N ALA A 61 1.10 -6.15 -3.16
CA ALA A 61 1.86 -5.06 -3.77
C ALA A 61 1.26 -4.63 -5.11
N GLY A 62 1.46 -3.38 -5.48
CA GLY A 62 1.28 -2.89 -6.85
C GLY A 62 2.55 -3.09 -7.67
N GLU A 63 2.44 -3.59 -8.91
CA GLU A 63 3.60 -3.75 -9.80
C GLU A 63 4.29 -2.42 -10.11
N ASP A 64 3.51 -1.35 -10.25
CA ASP A 64 3.95 -0.01 -10.61
C ASP A 64 4.07 0.93 -9.39
N ASP A 65 4.13 0.38 -8.17
CA ASP A 65 4.35 1.18 -6.96
C ASP A 65 5.72 1.90 -7.02
N THR A 66 5.67 3.22 -6.86
CA THR A 66 6.84 4.10 -6.95
C THR A 66 7.41 4.50 -5.58
N LEU A 67 6.66 4.22 -4.50
CA LEU A 67 7.05 4.49 -3.12
C LEU A 67 7.69 3.27 -2.47
N PHE A 68 7.15 2.08 -2.72
CA PHE A 68 7.70 0.81 -2.25
C PHE A 68 7.83 -0.13 -3.43
N ALA A 69 9.07 -0.43 -3.83
CA ALA A 69 9.27 -1.30 -4.95
C ALA A 69 8.80 -2.74 -4.61
N PRO A 70 8.24 -3.51 -5.56
CA PRO A 70 7.77 -4.87 -5.29
C PRO A 70 8.80 -5.79 -4.62
N TRP A 71 10.09 -5.61 -4.93
CA TRP A 71 11.15 -6.39 -4.28
C TRP A 71 11.33 -6.08 -2.78
N GLU A 72 10.99 -4.87 -2.33
CA GLU A 72 10.99 -4.46 -0.91
C GLU A 72 9.81 -5.12 -0.20
N GLU A 73 8.64 -5.10 -0.81
CA GLU A 73 7.44 -5.75 -0.27
C GLU A 73 7.57 -7.28 -0.25
N ALA A 74 8.26 -7.87 -1.22
CA ALA A 74 8.63 -9.28 -1.17
C ALA A 74 9.54 -9.60 0.03
N ARG A 75 10.45 -8.68 0.41
CA ARG A 75 11.26 -8.83 1.64
C ARG A 75 10.40 -8.68 2.89
N LEU A 76 9.44 -7.76 2.89
CA LEU A 76 8.47 -7.60 3.97
C LEU A 76 7.67 -8.89 4.18
N ALA A 77 7.13 -9.49 3.12
CA ALA A 77 6.41 -10.74 3.19
C ALA A 77 7.25 -11.86 3.80
N ARG A 78 8.53 -11.99 3.39
CA ARG A 78 9.46 -12.96 3.99
C ARG A 78 9.72 -12.67 5.47
N ALA A 79 9.91 -11.41 5.84
CA ALA A 79 10.15 -11.02 7.24
C ALA A 79 9.00 -11.41 8.17
N TYR A 80 7.76 -11.35 7.67
CA TYR A 80 6.55 -11.76 8.40
C TYR A 80 6.15 -13.22 8.17
N ASN A 81 6.95 -14.00 7.43
CA ASN A 81 6.62 -15.37 7.00
C ASN A 81 5.22 -15.45 6.33
N GLY A 82 4.87 -14.42 5.57
CA GLY A 82 3.57 -14.23 4.93
C GLY A 82 3.57 -14.65 3.46
N LYS A 83 2.36 -14.71 2.89
CA LYS A 83 2.16 -14.83 1.44
C LYS A 83 2.40 -13.48 0.78
N TYR A 84 2.91 -13.50 -0.44
CA TYR A 84 3.16 -12.32 -1.25
C TYR A 84 2.39 -12.41 -2.56
N HIS A 85 1.70 -11.34 -2.93
CA HIS A 85 0.98 -11.22 -4.20
C HIS A 85 1.25 -9.85 -4.81
N VAL A 86 1.45 -9.80 -6.14
CA VAL A 86 1.63 -8.56 -6.88
C VAL A 86 0.50 -8.42 -7.86
N ILE A 87 -0.14 -7.25 -7.89
CA ILE A 87 -1.19 -6.94 -8.86
C ILE A 87 -0.59 -6.12 -9.99
N SER A 88 -0.69 -6.66 -11.20
CA SER A 88 -0.10 -6.05 -12.39
C SER A 88 -0.78 -4.73 -12.74
N GLY A 89 0.02 -3.74 -13.14
CA GLY A 89 -0.45 -2.42 -13.56
C GLY A 89 -1.08 -1.53 -12.46
N MET A 90 -0.97 -1.92 -11.18
CA MET A 90 -1.44 -1.11 -10.06
C MET A 90 -0.30 -0.30 -9.43
N ALA A 91 -0.60 0.94 -9.06
CA ALA A 91 0.31 1.78 -8.29
C ALA A 91 0.15 1.54 -6.77
N HIS A 92 0.62 2.51 -5.98
CA HIS A 92 0.78 2.39 -4.54
C HIS A 92 -0.55 2.26 -3.77
N ASP A 93 -1.55 3.10 -4.05
CA ASP A 93 -2.78 3.18 -3.26
C ASP A 93 -3.84 2.18 -3.74
N LEU A 94 -3.50 0.89 -3.61
CA LEU A 94 -4.28 -0.26 -4.11
C LEU A 94 -5.78 -0.19 -3.77
N MET A 95 -6.13 0.34 -2.60
CA MET A 95 -7.52 0.42 -2.15
C MET A 95 -8.32 1.54 -2.82
N LEU A 96 -7.64 2.53 -3.39
CA LEU A 96 -8.22 3.70 -4.04
C LEU A 96 -7.98 3.71 -5.56
N GLU A 97 -7.25 2.71 -6.07
CA GLU A 97 -7.09 2.44 -7.50
C GLU A 97 -8.42 2.30 -8.23
N LYS A 98 -8.44 2.58 -9.54
CA LYS A 98 -9.66 2.43 -10.35
C LYS A 98 -10.20 0.99 -10.36
N ASP A 99 -9.30 0.01 -10.22
CA ASP A 99 -9.55 -1.43 -10.28
C ASP A 99 -9.43 -2.09 -8.90
N TRP A 100 -9.58 -1.32 -7.82
CA TRP A 100 -9.46 -1.76 -6.42
C TRP A 100 -10.27 -3.02 -6.07
N GLN A 101 -11.33 -3.33 -6.83
CA GLN A 101 -12.15 -4.52 -6.61
C GLN A 101 -11.33 -5.81 -6.76
N GLN A 102 -10.28 -5.82 -7.60
CA GLN A 102 -9.37 -6.96 -7.71
C GLN A 102 -8.62 -7.21 -6.39
N VAL A 103 -8.15 -6.13 -5.76
CA VAL A 103 -7.50 -6.16 -4.43
C VAL A 103 -8.49 -6.69 -3.38
N ALA A 104 -9.72 -6.15 -3.39
CA ALA A 104 -10.75 -6.56 -2.45
C ALA A 104 -11.11 -8.04 -2.59
N GLN A 105 -11.28 -8.53 -3.82
CA GLN A 105 -11.58 -9.93 -4.10
C GLN A 105 -10.45 -10.85 -3.59
N LEU A 106 -9.19 -10.51 -3.86
CA LEU A 106 -8.03 -11.25 -3.36
C LEU A 106 -8.03 -11.34 -1.81
N ILE A 107 -8.30 -10.23 -1.13
CA ILE A 107 -8.34 -10.19 0.34
C ILE A 107 -9.47 -11.06 0.88
N ILE A 108 -10.66 -10.99 0.26
CA ILE A 108 -11.82 -11.81 0.65
C ILE A 108 -11.52 -13.29 0.49
N GLU A 109 -10.99 -13.70 -0.66
CA GLU A 109 -10.63 -15.10 -0.93
C GLU A 109 -9.57 -15.60 0.04
N TRP A 110 -8.54 -14.79 0.31
CA TRP A 110 -7.51 -15.13 1.28
C TRP A 110 -8.10 -15.31 2.67
N ALA A 111 -8.95 -14.38 3.13
CA ALA A 111 -9.57 -14.43 4.44
C ALA A 111 -10.50 -15.65 4.60
N GLN A 112 -11.28 -15.98 3.58
CA GLN A 112 -12.15 -17.16 3.57
C GLN A 112 -11.37 -18.48 3.57
N ALA A 113 -10.15 -18.48 3.05
CA ALA A 113 -9.26 -19.64 3.05
C ALA A 113 -8.47 -19.81 4.36
N LEU A 114 -8.57 -18.88 5.31
CA LEU A 114 -7.96 -19.03 6.63
C LEU A 114 -8.70 -20.07 7.45
N PRO A 115 -7.99 -20.90 8.25
CA PRO A 115 -8.64 -21.80 9.19
C PRO A 115 -9.44 -21.00 10.23
N ALA A 116 -10.59 -21.56 10.63
CA ALA A 116 -11.46 -21.01 11.67
C ALA A 116 -10.80 -21.01 13.05
#